data_AF-F8KS35-F1
#
_entry.id   AF-F8KS35-F1
#
_cell.length_a   1.000
_cell.length_b   1.000
_cell.length_c   1.000
_cell.angle_alpha   90.00
_cell.angle_beta   90.00
_cell.angle_gamma   90.00
#
_symmetry.space_group_name_H-M   'P 1'
#
loop_
_entity.id
_entity.type
_entity.pdbx_description
1 polymer ?
#
loop_
_entity_poly.entity_id
_entity_poly.type
_entity_poly.pdbx_seq_one_letter_code
_entity_poly.pdbx_strand_id
1 'polypeptide(L)'
;MSALQCAVLGVIFLGGAYMAESFLLGLKALSKVQFESSLSLGLSKWQSLYFVLLPQSLAISLPSLGANTIFLLKETSVVSAIALADLMFVAKDLIGIYYKTDEALILLVLFYLIVLLPLSCLFVALEKHYKRKAC
;
A
#
# COMPACT_ATOMS: atom_id res chain seq x y z
N MET A 1 -9.33 -20.35 -15.50
CA MET A 1 -9.01 -19.14 -14.71
C MET A 1 -9.81 -18.00 -15.32
N SER A 2 -10.70 -17.38 -14.56
CA SER A 2 -11.42 -16.19 -15.04
C SER A 2 -10.47 -14.99 -15.10
N ALA A 3 -10.76 -14.00 -15.95
CA ALA A 3 -9.93 -12.80 -16.09
C ALA A 3 -9.72 -12.07 -14.75
N LEU A 4 -10.75 -12.08 -13.88
CA LEU A 4 -10.67 -11.55 -12.52
C LEU A 4 -9.64 -12.28 -11.66
N GLN A 5 -9.57 -13.62 -11.73
CA GLN A 5 -8.59 -14.40 -10.97
C GLN A 5 -7.15 -14.08 -11.41
N CYS A 6 -6.91 -13.94 -12.71
CA CYS A 6 -5.59 -13.57 -13.24
C CYS A 6 -5.18 -12.17 -12.78
N ALA A 7 -6.11 -11.20 -12.83
CA ALA A 7 -5.90 -9.85 -12.36
C ALA A 7 -5.56 -9.80 -10.86
N VAL A 8 -6.35 -10.49 -10.03
CA VAL A 8 -6.13 -10.56 -8.57
C VAL A 8 -4.77 -11.19 -8.27
N LEU A 9 -4.42 -12.30 -8.91
CA LEU A 9 -3.11 -12.94 -8.70
C LEU A 9 -1.95 -12.02 -9.11
N GLY A 10 -2.06 -11.33 -10.24
CA GLY A 10 -1.04 -10.38 -10.69
C GLY A 10 -0.81 -9.25 -9.69
N VAL A 11 -1.88 -8.66 -9.18
CA VAL A 11 -1.81 -7.58 -8.17
C VAL A 11 -1.27 -8.10 -6.83
N ILE A 12 -1.64 -9.32 -6.41
CA ILE A 12 -1.10 -9.94 -5.19
C ILE A 12 0.41 -10.13 -5.30
N PHE A 13 0.89 -10.66 -6.42
CA PHE A 13 2.34 -10.88 -6.61
C PHE A 13 3.10 -9.56 -6.66
N LEU A 14 2.59 -8.58 -7.41
CA LEU A 14 3.19 -7.25 -7.49
C LEU A 14 3.25 -6.62 -6.10
N GLY A 15 2.09 -6.44 -5.45
CA GLY A 15 2.00 -5.78 -4.15
C GLY A 15 2.73 -6.53 -3.03
N GLY A 16 2.54 -7.84 -2.97
CA GLY A 16 3.12 -8.71 -1.96
C GLY A 16 4.65 -8.70 -1.98
N ALA A 17 5.26 -8.73 -3.16
CA ALA A 17 6.73 -8.64 -3.28
C ALA A 17 7.27 -7.32 -2.73
N TYR A 18 6.68 -6.18 -3.13
CA TYR A 18 7.08 -4.86 -2.63
C TYR A 18 6.82 -4.69 -1.13
N MET A 19 5.71 -5.23 -0.60
CA MET A 19 5.42 -5.20 0.85
C MET A 19 6.42 -6.03 1.64
N ALA A 20 6.78 -7.23 1.16
CA ALA A 20 7.74 -8.10 1.81
C ALA A 20 9.15 -7.49 1.84
N GLU A 21 9.58 -6.88 0.73
CA GLU A 21 10.86 -6.17 0.66
C GLU A 21 10.87 -4.94 1.60
N SER A 22 9.80 -4.16 1.62
CA SER A 22 9.66 -3.02 2.54
C SER A 22 9.78 -3.45 4.00
N PHE A 23 9.13 -4.55 4.38
CA PHE A 23 9.22 -5.10 5.74
C PHE A 23 10.63 -5.61 6.07
N LEU A 24 11.30 -6.26 5.12
CA LEU A 24 12.69 -6.71 5.28
C LEU A 24 13.64 -5.51 5.47
N LEU A 25 13.45 -4.43 4.70
CA LEU A 25 14.22 -3.21 4.83
C LEU A 25 13.99 -2.55 6.20
N GLY A 26 12.74 -2.55 6.69
CA GLY A 26 12.43 -2.07 8.04
C GLY A 26 13.06 -2.90 9.15
N LEU A 27 13.16 -4.22 8.99
CA LEU A 27 13.91 -5.09 9.91
C LEU A 27 15.42 -4.79 9.88
N LYS A 28 16.00 -4.58 8.69
CA LYS A 28 17.43 -4.25 8.52
C LYS A 28 17.79 -2.84 9.01
N ALA A 29 16.82 -1.93 9.07
CA ALA A 29 17.02 -0.57 9.58
C ALA A 29 17.21 -0.50 11.10
N LEU A 30 16.86 -1.57 11.84
CA LEU A 30 17.03 -1.64 13.29
C LEU A 30 18.51 -1.73 13.68
N SER A 31 18.87 -1.04 14.76
CA SER A 31 20.25 -1.08 15.26
C SER A 31 20.57 -2.43 15.88
N LYS A 32 21.78 -2.95 15.62
CA LYS A 32 22.28 -4.17 16.27
C LYS A 32 22.33 -4.04 17.80
N VAL A 33 22.52 -2.81 18.31
CA VAL A 33 22.55 -2.50 19.74
C VAL A 33 21.24 -2.86 20.44
N GLN A 34 20.07 -2.70 19.79
CA GLN A 34 18.79 -3.10 20.38
C GLN A 34 18.69 -4.61 20.56
N PHE A 35 19.21 -5.38 19.61
CA PHE A 35 19.27 -6.83 19.71
C PHE A 35 20.24 -7.27 20.82
N GLU A 36 21.45 -6.71 20.85
CA GLU A 36 22.43 -7.00 21.91
C GLU A 36 21.92 -6.63 23.30
N SER A 37 21.28 -5.46 23.44
CA SER A 37 20.68 -5.00 24.71
C SER A 37 19.57 -5.94 25.19
N SER A 38 18.73 -6.43 24.27
CA SER A 38 17.67 -7.38 24.62
C SER A 38 18.23 -8.72 25.15
N LEU A 39 19.36 -9.18 24.59
CA LEU A 39 20.05 -10.37 25.07
C LEU A 39 20.70 -10.14 26.44
N SER A 40 21.28 -8.95 26.67
CA SER A 40 21.82 -8.55 27.98
C SER A 40 20.74 -8.47 29.08
N LEU A 41 19.49 -8.19 28.71
CA LEU A 41 18.33 -8.24 29.61
C LEU A 41 17.84 -9.68 29.89
N GLY A 42 18.49 -10.70 29.34
CA GLY A 42 18.15 -12.11 29.56
C GLY A 42 17.03 -12.64 28.65
N LEU A 43 16.61 -11.89 27.63
CA LEU A 43 15.63 -12.38 26.65
C LEU A 43 16.26 -13.43 25.73
N SER A 44 15.52 -14.50 25.42
CA SER A 44 15.93 -15.43 24.37
C SER A 44 15.82 -14.77 23.00
N LYS A 45 16.54 -15.30 21.99
CA LYS A 45 16.50 -14.77 20.61
C LYS A 45 15.07 -14.64 20.06
N TRP A 46 14.21 -15.60 20.37
CA TRP A 46 12.80 -15.59 19.95
C TRP A 46 11.97 -14.53 20.68
N GLN A 47 12.20 -14.35 21.99
CA GLN A 47 11.54 -13.30 22.76
C GLN A 47 12.00 -11.90 22.30
N SER A 48 13.29 -11.72 22.07
CA SER A 48 13.85 -10.49 21.51
C SER A 48 13.20 -10.15 20.16
N LEU A 49 13.08 -11.15 19.27
CA LEU A 49 12.47 -10.95 17.97
C LEU A 49 11.00 -10.52 18.11
N TYR A 50 10.20 -11.22 18.91
CA TYR A 50 8.75 -10.99 18.99
C TYR A 50 8.38 -9.74 19.79
N PHE A 51 9.09 -9.44 20.89
CA PHE A 51 8.75 -8.33 21.79
C PHE A 51 9.46 -7.02 21.46
N VAL A 52 10.62 -7.06 20.79
CA VAL A 52 11.44 -5.86 20.52
C VAL A 52 11.53 -5.58 19.03
N LEU A 53 12.10 -6.51 18.25
CA LEU A 53 12.44 -6.22 16.85
C LEU A 53 11.20 -6.13 15.95
N LEU A 54 10.27 -7.07 16.06
CA LEU A 54 9.08 -7.14 15.21
C LEU A 54 8.14 -5.93 15.36
N PRO A 55 7.75 -5.47 16.58
CA PRO A 55 6.92 -4.28 16.71
C PRO A 55 7.64 -3.01 16.23
N GLN A 56 8.96 -2.90 16.41
CA GLN A 56 9.73 -1.74 15.95
C GLN A 56 9.88 -1.74 14.42
N SER A 57 10.17 -2.89 13.80
CA SER A 57 10.26 -2.98 12.34
C SER A 57 8.93 -2.71 11.66
N LEU A 58 7.81 -3.14 12.25
CA LEU A 58 6.46 -2.81 11.77
C LEU A 58 6.22 -1.30 11.81
N ALA A 59 6.59 -0.62 12.90
CA ALA A 59 6.45 0.83 13.00
C ALA A 59 7.29 1.59 11.95
N ILE A 60 8.51 1.11 11.68
CA ILE A 60 9.40 1.69 10.65
C ILE A 60 8.87 1.41 9.23
N SER A 61 8.29 0.23 9.00
CA SER A 61 7.81 -0.20 7.66
C SER A 61 6.42 0.34 7.32
N LEU A 62 5.65 0.79 8.31
CA LEU A 62 4.28 1.28 8.13
C LEU A 62 4.13 2.37 7.05
N PRO A 63 5.02 3.38 6.97
CA PRO A 63 4.94 4.43 5.94
C PRO A 63 5.14 3.84 4.54
N SER A 64 6.11 2.94 4.36
CA SER A 64 6.35 2.26 3.08
C SER A 64 5.19 1.35 2.67
N LEU A 65 4.54 0.68 3.62
CA LEU A 65 3.34 -0.14 3.34
C LEU A 65 2.16 0.73 2.88
N GLY A 66 1.98 1.91 3.48
CA GLY A 66 0.97 2.87 3.06
C GLY A 66 1.23 3.41 1.66
N ALA A 67 2.48 3.79 1.36
CA ALA A 67 2.88 4.23 0.02
C ALA A 67 2.64 3.14 -1.04
N ASN A 68 3.01 1.90 -0.74
CA ASN A 68 2.77 0.76 -1.63
C ASN A 68 1.27 0.49 -1.84
N THR A 69 0.43 0.70 -0.82
CA THR A 69 -1.02 0.56 -0.97
C THR A 69 -1.61 1.60 -1.92
N ILE A 70 -1.16 2.86 -1.83
CA ILE A 70 -1.54 3.93 -2.77
C ILE A 70 -1.04 3.60 -4.19
N PHE A 71 0.18 3.05 -4.30
CA PHE A 71 0.73 2.62 -5.58
C PHE A 71 -0.10 1.49 -6.19
N LEU A 72 -0.43 0.46 -5.43
CA LEU A 72 -1.26 -0.66 -5.88
C LEU A 72 -2.65 -0.22 -6.33
N LEU A 73 -3.25 0.77 -5.65
CA LEU A 73 -4.54 1.31 -6.07
C LEU A 73 -4.47 2.01 -7.43
N LYS A 74 -3.35 2.67 -7.76
CA LYS A 74 -3.14 3.24 -9.10
C LYS A 74 -2.92 2.14 -10.15
N GLU A 75 -2.14 1.12 -9.81
CA GLU A 75 -1.89 -0.03 -10.71
C GLU A 75 -3.17 -0.86 -10.95
N THR A 76 -4.08 -0.98 -9.98
CA THR A 76 -5.39 -1.61 -10.20
C THR A 76 -6.23 -0.87 -11.22
N SER A 77 -6.11 0.46 -11.32
CA SER A 77 -6.75 1.24 -12.38
C SER A 77 -6.18 0.92 -13.77
N VAL A 78 -4.92 0.50 -13.89
CA VAL A 78 -4.35 -0.01 -15.16
C VAL A 78 -4.93 -1.39 -15.47
N VAL A 79 -5.11 -2.23 -14.45
CA VAL A 79 -5.73 -3.56 -14.56
C VAL A 79 -7.23 -3.49 -14.92
N SER A 80 -7.88 -2.33 -14.77
CA SER A 80 -9.25 -2.08 -15.27
C SER A 80 -9.41 -2.29 -16.78
N ALA A 81 -8.31 -2.31 -17.54
CA ALA A 81 -8.32 -2.69 -18.95
C ALA A 81 -8.75 -4.15 -19.19
N ILE A 82 -8.72 -5.02 -18.16
CA ILE A 82 -8.83 -6.47 -18.34
C ILE A 82 -10.20 -7.05 -17.97
N ALA A 83 -10.94 -6.59 -16.95
CA ALA A 83 -12.28 -7.18 -16.65
C ALA A 83 -13.11 -6.58 -15.48
N LEU A 84 -12.71 -5.49 -14.80
CA LEU A 84 -13.52 -4.93 -13.71
C LEU A 84 -14.22 -3.64 -14.18
N ALA A 85 -15.52 -3.52 -13.91
CA ALA A 85 -16.28 -2.29 -14.12
C ALA A 85 -15.81 -1.22 -13.11
N ASP A 86 -14.66 -0.62 -13.38
CA ASP A 86 -14.10 0.49 -12.62
C ASP A 86 -14.53 1.83 -13.21
N LEU A 87 -14.12 2.92 -12.56
CA LEU A 87 -14.41 4.29 -12.98
C LEU A 87 -14.01 4.58 -14.44
N MET A 88 -12.93 3.93 -14.94
CA MET A 88 -12.50 4.00 -16.34
C MET A 88 -13.46 3.30 -17.30
N PHE A 89 -14.02 2.16 -16.89
CA PHE A 89 -15.00 1.42 -17.68
C PHE A 89 -16.30 2.24 -17.82
N VAL A 90 -16.77 2.82 -16.71
CA VAL A 90 -17.95 3.70 -16.70
C VAL A 90 -17.72 4.95 -17.58
N ALA A 91 -16.53 5.55 -17.52
CA ALA A 91 -16.21 6.69 -18.37
C ALA A 91 -16.19 6.30 -19.86
N LYS A 92 -15.60 5.15 -20.23
CA LYS A 92 -15.62 4.65 -21.61
C LYS A 92 -17.04 4.32 -22.10
N ASP A 93 -17.89 3.76 -21.24
CA ASP A 93 -19.28 3.47 -21.56
C ASP A 93 -20.07 4.76 -21.83
N LEU A 94 -19.89 5.78 -20.98
CA LEU A 94 -20.48 7.11 -21.20
C LEU A 94 -19.98 7.78 -22.48
N ILE A 95 -18.71 7.61 -22.83
CA ILE A 95 -18.16 8.09 -24.12
C ILE A 95 -18.83 7.34 -25.28
N GLY A 96 -19.04 6.03 -25.15
CA GLY A 96 -19.70 5.22 -26.18
C GLY A 96 -21.16 5.59 -26.40
N ILE A 97 -21.90 5.96 -25.34
CA ILE A 97 -23.33 6.32 -25.42
C ILE A 97 -23.52 7.77 -25.87
N TYR A 98 -22.76 8.70 -25.30
CA TYR A 98 -22.99 10.14 -25.47
C TYR A 98 -21.99 10.84 -26.40
N TYR A 99 -20.93 10.16 -26.84
CA TYR A 99 -19.83 10.69 -27.69
C TYR A 99 -19.16 11.96 -27.15
N LYS A 100 -19.35 12.28 -25.87
CA LYS A 100 -18.79 13.44 -25.17
C LYS A 100 -17.49 13.08 -24.45
N THR A 101 -16.42 12.93 -25.23
CA THR A 101 -15.11 12.49 -24.72
C THR A 101 -14.51 13.44 -23.69
N ASP A 102 -14.56 14.76 -23.93
CA ASP A 102 -13.92 15.74 -23.06
C ASP A 102 -14.58 15.82 -21.67
N GLU A 103 -15.92 15.88 -21.62
CA GLU A 103 -16.68 15.92 -20.37
C GLU A 103 -16.46 14.64 -19.54
N ALA A 104 -16.45 13.47 -20.19
CA ALA A 104 -16.24 12.19 -19.52
C ALA A 104 -14.82 12.03 -18.96
N LEU A 105 -13.79 12.49 -19.69
CA LEU A 105 -12.41 12.45 -19.21
C LEU A 105 -12.17 13.41 -18.04
N ILE A 106 -12.75 14.62 -18.09
CA ILE A 106 -12.66 15.57 -16.97
C ILE A 106 -13.32 14.98 -15.72
N LEU A 107 -14.52 14.41 -15.84
CA LEU A 107 -15.21 13.77 -14.72
C LEU A 107 -14.38 12.60 -14.15
N LEU A 108 -13.80 11.78 -15.01
CA LEU A 108 -12.93 10.67 -14.58
C LEU A 108 -11.78 11.17 -13.72
N VAL A 109 -11.04 12.19 -14.16
CA VAL A 109 -9.92 12.76 -13.39
C VAL A 109 -10.40 13.33 -12.05
N LEU A 110 -11.55 14.02 -12.05
CA LEU A 110 -12.11 14.65 -10.86
C LEU A 110 -12.54 13.61 -9.81
N PHE A 111 -13.21 12.53 -10.24
CA PHE A 111 -13.59 11.43 -9.35
C PHE A 111 -12.37 10.68 -8.82
N TYR A 112 -11.36 10.40 -9.66
CA TYR A 112 -10.10 9.83 -9.18
C TYR A 112 -9.46 10.74 -8.13
N LEU A 113 -9.42 12.06 -8.35
CA LEU A 113 -8.87 13.01 -7.39
C LEU A 113 -9.64 13.02 -6.06
N ILE A 114 -10.97 12.96 -6.10
CA ILE A 114 -11.84 12.86 -4.92
C ILE A 114 -11.59 11.59 -4.11
N VAL A 115 -11.25 10.47 -4.76
CA VAL A 115 -10.96 9.20 -4.06
C VAL A 115 -9.51 9.17 -3.56
N LEU A 116 -8.54 9.59 -4.39
CA LEU A 116 -7.12 9.51 -4.05
C LEU A 116 -6.70 10.52 -2.97
N LEU A 117 -7.22 11.75 -2.99
CA LEU A 117 -6.84 12.79 -2.01
C LEU A 117 -7.15 12.43 -0.55
N PRO A 118 -8.38 12.03 -0.18
CA PRO A 118 -8.69 11.68 1.21
C PRO A 118 -7.92 10.44 1.64
N LEU A 119 -7.72 9.46 0.74
CA LEU A 119 -6.95 8.26 1.06
C LEU A 119 -5.47 8.60 1.30
N SER A 120 -4.87 9.43 0.44
CA SER A 120 -3.49 9.91 0.64
C SER A 120 -3.36 10.69 1.96
N CYS A 121 -4.32 11.56 2.27
CA CYS A 121 -4.34 12.30 3.53
C CYS A 121 -4.49 11.37 4.75
N LEU A 122 -5.29 10.31 4.64
CA LEU A 122 -5.47 9.32 5.70
C LEU A 122 -4.17 8.57 5.98
N PHE A 123 -3.44 8.15 4.94
CA PHE A 123 -2.13 7.50 5.11
C PHE A 123 -1.09 8.43 5.73
N VAL A 124 -1.05 9.71 5.33
CA VAL A 124 -0.16 10.71 5.95
C VAL A 124 -0.53 10.95 7.42
N ALA A 125 -1.82 10.99 7.75
CA ALA A 125 -2.27 11.11 9.13
C ALA A 125 -1.90 9.89 9.98
N LEU A 126 -2.04 8.67 9.44
CA LEU A 126 -1.60 7.43 10.08
C LEU A 126 -0.08 7.40 10.29
N GLU A 127 0.70 7.82 9.29
CA GLU A 127 2.15 7.96 9.44
C GLU A 127 2.50 8.89 10.60
N LYS A 128 1.87 10.07 10.65
CA LYS A 128 2.13 11.07 11.69
C LYS A 128 1.75 10.56 13.09
N HIS A 129 0.70 9.74 13.20
CA HIS A 129 0.31 9.13 14.47
C HIS A 129 1.34 8.09 14.94
N TYR A 130 1.84 7.23 14.04
CA TYR A 130 2.79 6.18 14.41
C TYR A 130 4.21 6.71 14.67
N LYS A 131 4.69 7.69 13.90
CA LYS A 131 5.99 8.35 14.16
C LYS A 131 6.05 8.97 15.56
N ARG A 132 4.93 9.48 16.08
CA ARG A 132 4.86 10.05 17.44
C ARG A 132 4.98 9.02 18.57
N LYS A 133 4.70 7.73 18.32
CA LYS A 133 4.81 6.67 19.33
C LYS A 133 6.17 5.97 19.35
N ALA A 134 6.99 6.18 18.32
CA ALA A 134 8.30 5.55 18.18
C ALA A 134 9.47 6.42 18.68
N CYS A 135 9.21 7.68 19.04
CA CYS A 135 10.17 8.58 19.70
C CYS A 135 9.89 8.68 21.20
#